data_AF-A0A1G6RPI6-F1
#
_entry.id   AF-A0A1G6RPI6-F1
#
_cell.length_a   1.000
_cell.length_b   1.000
_cell.length_c   1.000
_cell.angle_alpha   90.00
_cell.angle_beta   90.00
_cell.angle_gamma   90.00
#
_symmetry.space_group_name_H-M   'P 1'
#
loop_
_entity.id
_entity.type
_entity.pdbx_description
1 polymer ?
#
loop_
_entity_poly.entity_id
_entity_poly.type
_entity_poly.pdbx_seq_one_letter_code
_entity_poly.pdbx_strand_id
1 'polypeptide(L)'
;MPLSSGFLAGFDLGKPAPSQADFGLLVGLSQQHVSRLIAAGVLVEGASLREWVRAYTQRLRDTAADRARQSSPELQRERLGLLRARAEGLRMRNAERMAELAPVAVMDALLVKTGARIA
;
A
#
# COMPACT_ATOMS: atom_id res chain seq x y z
N MET A 1 22.67 9.73 -14.18
CA MET A 1 24.15 9.82 -14.17
C MET A 1 24.71 8.42 -14.35
N PRO A 2 25.54 8.15 -15.37
CA PRO A 2 26.19 6.85 -15.49
C PRO A 2 27.21 6.69 -14.35
N LEU A 3 27.21 5.53 -13.71
CA LEU A 3 28.25 5.12 -12.78
C LEU A 3 29.52 4.91 -13.61
N SER A 4 30.48 5.83 -13.51
CA SER A 4 31.77 5.68 -14.19
C SER A 4 32.45 4.39 -13.73
N SER A 5 33.14 3.68 -14.63
CA SER A 5 33.87 2.44 -14.32
C SER A 5 34.83 2.59 -13.13
N GLY A 6 35.38 3.79 -12.92
CA GLY A 6 36.23 4.11 -11.76
C GLY A 6 35.49 4.18 -10.40
N PHE A 7 34.17 4.43 -10.40
CA PHE A 7 33.36 4.43 -9.17
C PHE A 7 33.23 3.03 -8.59
N LEU A 8 33.00 2.01 -9.42
CA LEU A 8 32.87 0.62 -8.97
C LEU A 8 34.20 -0.02 -8.57
N ALA A 9 35.32 0.41 -9.18
CA ALA A 9 36.65 -0.08 -8.86
C ALA A 9 37.12 0.24 -7.43
N GLY A 10 36.47 1.20 -6.75
CA GLY A 10 36.81 1.63 -5.38
C GLY A 10 36.03 0.93 -4.26
N PHE A 11 34.98 0.16 -4.56
CA PHE A 11 34.13 -0.44 -3.52
C PHE A 11 34.61 -1.83 -3.10
N ASP A 12 35.18 -1.90 -1.90
CA ASP A 12 35.49 -3.15 -1.23
C ASP A 12 34.24 -3.68 -0.49
N LEU A 13 33.71 -4.81 -0.96
CA LEU A 13 32.54 -5.46 -0.38
C LEU A 13 32.77 -5.97 1.05
N GLY A 14 34.03 -6.20 1.46
CA GLY A 14 34.38 -6.67 2.80
C GLY A 14 34.53 -5.54 3.83
N LYS A 15 34.59 -4.29 3.38
CA LYS A 15 34.68 -3.12 4.27
C LYS A 15 33.29 -2.62 4.67
N PRO A 16 33.20 -1.84 5.77
CA PRO A 16 31.98 -1.14 6.13
C PRO A 16 31.40 -0.42 4.92
N ALA A 17 30.07 -0.38 4.85
CA ALA A 17 29.39 0.28 3.76
C ALA A 17 29.92 1.71 3.58
N PRO A 18 30.09 2.16 2.33
CA PRO A 18 30.48 3.54 2.05
C PRO A 18 29.40 4.50 2.54
N SER A 19 29.60 5.81 2.35
CA SER A 19 28.61 6.79 2.80
C SER A 19 27.21 6.46 2.25
N GLN A 20 26.16 6.88 2.97
CA GLN A 20 24.77 6.66 2.52
C GLN A 20 24.51 7.22 1.12
N ALA A 21 25.22 8.29 0.74
CA ALA A 21 25.16 8.88 -0.60
C ALA A 21 25.80 7.98 -1.66
N ASP A 22 26.96 7.40 -1.38
CA ASP A 22 27.65 6.48 -2.30
C ASP A 22 26.87 5.18 -2.48
N PHE A 23 26.33 4.64 -1.39
CA PHE A 23 25.45 3.47 -1.48
C PHE A 23 24.20 3.80 -2.28
N GLY A 24 23.58 4.96 -2.04
CA GLY A 24 22.44 5.43 -2.83
C GLY A 24 22.76 5.50 -4.31
N LEU A 25 23.90 6.08 -4.67
CA LEU A 25 24.37 6.15 -6.05
C LEU A 25 24.57 4.76 -6.66
N LEU A 26 25.18 3.84 -5.91
CA LEU A 26 25.41 2.45 -6.33
C LEU A 26 24.12 1.68 -6.66
N VAL A 27 23.08 1.81 -5.83
CA VAL A 27 21.84 1.04 -5.98
C VAL A 27 20.68 1.82 -6.64
N GLY A 28 20.92 3.06 -7.06
CA GLY A 28 19.91 3.91 -7.70
C GLY A 28 18.87 4.48 -6.75
N LEU A 29 19.25 4.80 -5.51
CA LEU A 29 18.40 5.43 -4.49
C LEU A 29 18.92 6.82 -4.12
N SER A 30 18.04 7.69 -3.63
CA SER A 30 18.46 8.92 -2.96
C SER A 30 19.06 8.62 -1.59
N GLN A 31 19.99 9.45 -1.12
CA GLN A 31 20.55 9.33 0.23
C GLN A 31 19.46 9.36 1.31
N GLN A 32 18.43 10.20 1.14
CA GLN A 32 17.27 10.23 2.03
C GLN A 32 16.55 8.88 2.10
N HIS A 33 16.42 8.18 0.97
CA HIS A 33 15.83 6.84 0.96
C HIS A 33 16.71 5.84 1.72
N VAL A 34 18.03 5.90 1.55
CA VAL A 34 18.97 5.05 2.29
C VAL A 34 18.87 5.31 3.80
N SER A 35 18.81 6.58 4.22
CA SER A 35 18.58 6.94 5.62
C SER A 35 17.28 6.34 6.19
N ARG A 36 16.20 6.33 5.40
CA ARG A 36 14.94 5.69 5.81
C ARG A 36 15.07 4.17 5.94
N LEU A 37 15.89 3.52 5.12
CA LEU A 37 16.14 2.08 5.24
C LEU A 37 16.93 1.75 6.50
N ILE A 38 17.87 2.60 6.89
CA ILE A 38 18.61 2.47 8.15
C ILE A 38 17.66 2.68 9.33
N ALA A 39 16.87 3.75 9.32
CA ALA A 39 15.89 4.03 10.37
C ALA A 39 14.83 2.91 10.51
N ALA A 40 14.50 2.22 9.42
CA ALA A 40 13.60 1.07 9.43
C ALA A 40 14.28 -0.25 9.87
N GLY A 41 15.57 -0.23 10.20
CA GLY A 41 16.34 -1.42 10.60
C GLY A 41 16.64 -2.39 9.46
N VAL A 42 16.41 -2.00 8.20
CA VAL A 42 16.69 -2.83 7.02
C VAL A 42 18.19 -2.87 6.75
N LEU A 43 18.85 -1.72 6.87
CA LEU A 43 20.30 -1.58 6.74
C LEU A 43 20.88 -1.31 8.13
N VAL A 44 21.86 -2.11 8.53
CA VAL A 44 22.50 -2.00 9.85
C VAL A 44 23.72 -1.08 9.74
N GLU A 45 23.80 -0.04 10.58
CA GLU A 45 24.97 0.84 10.61
C GLU A 45 26.25 0.08 10.97
N GLY A 46 27.36 0.42 10.31
CA GLY A 46 28.65 -0.26 10.48
C GLY A 46 28.77 -1.63 9.79
N ALA A 47 27.67 -2.18 9.26
CA ALA A 47 27.73 -3.41 8.46
C ALA A 47 28.50 -3.20 7.15
N SER A 48 29.00 -4.29 6.60
CA SER A 48 29.74 -4.28 5.34
C SER A 48 28.84 -3.91 4.15
N LEU A 49 29.46 -3.37 3.10
CA LEU A 49 28.74 -3.09 1.85
C LEU A 49 28.04 -4.36 1.30
N ARG A 50 28.66 -5.53 1.44
CA ARG A 50 28.05 -6.82 1.05
C ARG A 50 26.76 -7.09 1.80
N GLU A 51 26.73 -6.84 3.11
CA GLU A 51 25.54 -7.05 3.93
C GLU A 51 24.43 -6.08 3.54
N TRP A 52 24.76 -4.81 3.29
CA TRP A 52 23.79 -3.83 2.80
C TRP A 52 23.16 -4.23 1.47
N VAL A 53 23.98 -4.68 0.51
CA VAL A 53 23.48 -5.16 -0.80
C VAL A 53 22.58 -6.39 -0.63
N ARG A 54 22.97 -7.35 0.22
CA ARG A 54 22.16 -8.55 0.49
C ARG A 54 20.83 -8.21 1.17
N ALA A 55 20.85 -7.36 2.19
CA ALA A 55 19.64 -6.93 2.88
C ALA A 55 18.69 -6.17 1.95
N TYR A 56 19.23 -5.26 1.14
CA TYR A 56 18.45 -4.50 0.18
C TYR A 56 17.82 -5.40 -0.91
N THR A 57 18.59 -6.32 -1.49
CA THR A 57 18.08 -7.25 -2.52
C THR A 57 17.07 -8.25 -1.96
N GLN A 58 17.23 -8.69 -0.71
CA GLN A 58 16.23 -9.50 -0.01
C GLN A 58 14.92 -8.73 0.13
N ARG A 59 14.97 -7.50 0.66
CA ARG A 59 13.79 -6.63 0.78
C ARG A 59 13.09 -6.38 -0.55
N LEU A 60 13.86 -6.19 -1.63
CA LEU A 60 13.29 -5.99 -2.97
C LEU A 60 12.50 -7.22 -3.44
N ARG A 61 13.05 -8.43 -3.20
CA ARG A 61 12.36 -9.69 -3.51
C ARG A 61 11.11 -9.88 -2.67
N ASP A 62 11.17 -9.57 -1.38
CA ASP A 62 10.00 -9.68 -0.49
C ASP A 62 8.89 -8.71 -0.90
N THR A 63 9.25 -7.46 -1.22
CA THR A 63 8.30 -6.45 -1.72
C THR A 63 7.68 -6.87 -3.06
N ALA A 64 8.47 -7.44 -3.95
CA ALA A 64 7.98 -7.94 -5.23
C ALA A 64 7.02 -9.13 -5.05
N ALA A 65 7.35 -10.05 -4.14
CA ALA A 65 6.48 -11.18 -3.79
C ALA A 65 5.17 -10.71 -3.15
N ASP A 66 5.21 -9.73 -2.24
CA ASP A 66 4.01 -9.12 -1.66
C ASP A 66 3.12 -8.47 -2.71
N ARG A 67 3.70 -7.70 -3.63
CA ARG A 67 2.96 -7.10 -4.74
C ARG A 67 2.34 -8.16 -5.65
N ALA A 68 3.09 -9.21 -5.97
CA ALA A 68 2.60 -10.33 -6.77
C ALA A 68 1.39 -11.00 -6.10
N ARG A 69 1.47 -11.25 -4.77
CA ARG A 69 0.35 -11.75 -3.97
C ARG A 69 -0.86 -10.83 -4.04
N GLN A 70 -0.69 -9.53 -3.81
CA GLN A 70 -1.77 -8.55 -3.87
C GLN A 70 -2.42 -8.42 -5.26
N SER A 71 -1.64 -8.69 -6.32
CA SER A 71 -2.14 -8.72 -7.68
C SER A 71 -2.83 -10.04 -8.08
N SER A 72 -2.95 -11.01 -7.17
CA SER A 72 -3.65 -12.27 -7.44
C SER A 72 -5.08 -12.01 -7.96
N PRO A 73 -5.51 -12.68 -9.04
CA PRO A 73 -6.84 -12.48 -9.62
C PRO A 73 -7.97 -12.77 -8.62
N GLU A 74 -7.73 -13.62 -7.63
CA GLU A 74 -8.69 -13.96 -6.57
C GLU A 74 -8.92 -12.76 -5.64
N LEU A 75 -7.85 -12.13 -5.14
CA LEU A 75 -7.95 -10.91 -4.31
C LEU A 75 -8.54 -9.73 -5.10
N GLN A 76 -8.24 -9.64 -6.39
CA GLN A 76 -8.86 -8.63 -7.25
C GLN A 76 -10.37 -8.85 -7.38
N ARG A 77 -10.83 -10.10 -7.58
CA ARG A 77 -12.26 -10.45 -7.61
C ARG A 77 -12.96 -10.12 -6.29
N GLU A 78 -12.35 -10.47 -5.16
CA GLU A 78 -12.89 -10.17 -3.83
C GLU A 78 -13.00 -8.65 -3.61
N ARG A 79 -11.95 -7.89 -3.96
CA ARG A 79 -11.96 -6.43 -3.87
C ARG A 79 -13.02 -5.79 -4.77
N LEU A 80 -13.25 -6.31 -5.97
CA LEU A 80 -14.33 -5.86 -6.85
C LEU A 80 -15.70 -6.15 -6.23
N GLY A 81 -15.88 -7.32 -5.60
CA GLY A 81 -17.09 -7.65 -4.83
C GLY A 81 -17.34 -6.65 -3.70
N LEU A 82 -16.32 -6.34 -2.91
CA LEU A 82 -16.41 -5.35 -1.83
C LEU A 82 -16.73 -3.94 -2.35
N LEU A 83 -16.11 -3.52 -3.46
CA LEU A 83 -16.37 -2.23 -4.08
C LEU A 83 -17.81 -2.13 -4.61
N ARG A 84 -18.34 -3.20 -5.21
CA ARG A 84 -19.75 -3.28 -5.63
C ARG A 84 -20.70 -3.13 -4.45
N ALA A 85 -20.47 -3.86 -3.36
CA ALA A 85 -21.28 -3.76 -2.15
C ALA A 85 -21.25 -2.34 -1.54
N ARG A 86 -20.08 -1.69 -1.53
CA ARG A 86 -19.93 -0.30 -1.06
C ARG A 86 -20.64 0.70 -1.96
N ALA A 87 -20.54 0.53 -3.28
CA ALA A 87 -21.25 1.35 -4.25
C ALA A 87 -22.76 1.20 -4.08
N GLU A 88 -23.25 -0.01 -3.81
CA GLU A 88 -24.67 -0.26 -3.58
C GLU A 88 -25.17 0.41 -2.31
N GLY A 89 -24.45 0.27 -1.20
CA GLY A 89 -24.79 1.00 0.03
C GLY A 89 -24.75 2.52 -0.15
N LEU A 90 -23.89 3.04 -1.03
CA LEU A 90 -23.89 4.47 -1.38
C LEU A 90 -25.12 4.86 -2.20
N ARG A 91 -25.54 4.03 -3.16
CA ARG A 91 -26.78 4.23 -3.92
C ARG A 91 -27.99 4.25 -3.01
N MET A 92 -28.11 3.27 -2.10
CA MET A 92 -29.21 3.23 -1.14
C MET A 92 -29.30 4.51 -0.31
N ARG A 93 -28.18 4.96 0.26
CA ARG A 93 -28.14 6.21 1.03
C ARG A 93 -28.49 7.44 0.19
N ASN A 94 -28.11 7.46 -1.08
CA ASN A 94 -28.47 8.55 -1.98
C ASN A 94 -29.96 8.51 -2.35
N ALA A 95 -30.53 7.32 -2.58
CA ALA A 95 -31.95 7.13 -2.85
C ALA A 95 -32.82 7.52 -1.64
N GLU A 96 -32.40 7.15 -0.42
CA GLU A 96 -33.03 7.62 0.83
C GLU A 96 -33.01 9.15 0.92
N ARG A 97 -31.86 9.78 0.61
CA ARG A 97 -31.71 11.24 0.64
C ARG A 97 -32.55 11.95 -0.44
N MET A 98 -32.72 11.32 -1.61
CA MET A 98 -33.55 11.83 -2.70
C MET A 98 -35.04 11.48 -2.53
N ALA A 99 -35.43 10.85 -1.41
CA ALA A 99 -36.79 10.39 -1.11
C ALA A 99 -37.36 9.37 -2.11
N GLU A 100 -36.50 8.72 -2.91
CA GLU A 100 -36.86 7.62 -3.81
C GLU A 100 -36.99 6.28 -3.05
N LEU A 101 -36.37 6.19 -1.87
CA LEU A 101 -36.57 5.12 -0.89
C LEU A 101 -37.14 5.75 0.38
N ALA A 102 -38.37 5.38 0.76
CA ALA A 102 -39.02 6.00 1.90
C ALA A 102 -38.41 5.53 3.23
N PRO A 103 -38.10 6.44 4.17
CA PRO A 103 -37.62 6.05 5.50
C PRO A 103 -38.63 5.13 6.19
N VAL A 104 -38.14 4.08 6.87
CA VAL A 104 -38.99 3.10 7.57
C VAL A 104 -39.95 3.78 8.54
N ALA A 105 -39.51 4.81 9.26
CA ALA A 105 -40.36 5.59 10.16
C ALA A 105 -41.53 6.31 9.45
N VAL A 106 -41.35 6.73 8.19
CA VAL A 106 -42.42 7.34 7.37
C VAL A 106 -43.40 6.27 6.91
N MET A 107 -42.90 5.09 6.53
CA MET A 107 -43.75 3.96 6.15
C MET A 107 -44.56 3.43 7.35
N ASP A 108 -43.96 3.34 8.54
CA ASP A 108 -44.64 2.96 9.79
C ASP A 108 -45.76 3.94 10.16
N ALA A 109 -45.48 5.24 10.08
CA ALA A 109 -46.48 6.27 10.36
C ALA A 109 -47.66 6.20 9.36
N LEU A 110 -47.40 5.89 8.09
CA LEU A 110 -48.45 5.69 7.10
C LEU A 110 -49.25 4.42 7.37
N LEU A 111 -48.61 3.31 7.75
CA LEU A 111 -49.29 2.06 8.09
C LEU A 111 -50.20 2.20 9.32
N VAL A 112 -49.73 2.87 10.38
CA VAL A 112 -50.55 3.13 11.58
C VAL A 112 -51.76 4.00 11.22
N LYS A 113 -51.54 5.04 10.40
CA LYS A 113 -52.61 5.94 9.96
C LYS A 113 -53.65 5.26 9.06
N THR A 114 -53.24 4.34 8.18
CA THR A 114 -54.18 3.58 7.35
C THR A 114 -54.88 2.49 8.15
N GLY A 115 -54.18 1.79 9.04
CA GLY A 115 -54.77 0.81 9.95
C GLY A 115 -55.84 1.41 10.86
N ALA A 116 -55.58 2.59 11.42
CA ALA A 116 -56.54 3.31 12.28
C ALA A 116 -57.76 3.89 11.54
N ARG A 117 -57.75 3.90 10.19
CA ARG A 117 -58.88 4.36 9.37
C ARG A 117 -59.80 3.22 8.93
N ILE A 118 -59.29 2.00 8.94
CA ILE A 118 -60.03 0.80 8.50
C ILE A 118 -60.67 0.08 9.71
N ALA A 119 -60.21 0.35 10.94
CA ALA A 119 -60.86 -0.02 12.19
C ALA A 119 -61.99 0.96 12.57
#